data_AF-A0A848YZT5-F1
#
_entry.id   AF-A0A848YZT5-F1
#
_cell.length_a   1.000
_cell.length_b   1.000
_cell.length_c   1.000
_cell.angle_alpha   90.00
_cell.angle_beta   90.00
_cell.angle_gamma   90.00
#
_symmetry.space_group_name_H-M   'P 1'
#
loop_
_entity.id
_entity.type
_entity.pdbx_description
1 polymer ?
#
loop_
_entity_poly.entity_id
_entity_poly.type
_entity_poly.pdbx_seq_one_letter_code
_entity_poly.pdbx_strand_id
1 'polypeptide(L)'
;MLSQFTNEVLSYGPTAVLPQNLNEKWMNRLQKICDDFLDSNFALDECREPTDIGDPILVACLYEILQYQRGDDVRMASGELAELGTIYALAVTMESIQRESDIGLDPPTLENILSIERIVEFKKKNPEFVHALEEYCIIKEAEESWFQSIKNKIFTAVTDN
;
A
#
# COMPACT_ATOMS: atom_id res chain seq x y z
N MET A 1 -19.40 -8.09 -4.06
CA MET A 1 -18.11 -7.51 -4.46
C MET A 1 -16.97 -8.41 -4.02
N LEU A 2 -16.83 -8.67 -2.71
CA LEU A 2 -15.85 -9.63 -2.21
C LEU A 2 -15.99 -11.03 -2.84
N SER A 3 -17.21 -11.56 -2.97
CA SER A 3 -17.44 -12.86 -3.64
C SER A 3 -16.96 -12.92 -5.09
N GLN A 4 -17.05 -11.82 -5.84
CA GLN A 4 -16.51 -11.75 -7.21
C GLN A 4 -14.99 -11.68 -7.16
N PHE A 5 -14.42 -10.89 -6.24
CA PHE A 5 -12.98 -10.81 -6.06
C PHE A 5 -12.37 -12.16 -5.66
N THR A 6 -13.04 -12.90 -4.76
CA THR A 6 -12.64 -14.25 -4.38
C THR A 6 -12.59 -15.18 -5.59
N ASN A 7 -13.62 -15.16 -6.44
CA ASN A 7 -13.69 -16.06 -7.59
C ASN A 7 -12.76 -15.66 -8.73
N GLU A 8 -12.62 -14.35 -9.00
CA GLU A 8 -11.89 -13.83 -10.15
C GLU A 8 -10.41 -13.55 -9.85
N VAL A 9 -10.02 -13.43 -8.59
CA VAL A 9 -8.65 -13.09 -8.17
C VAL A 9 -8.12 -14.09 -7.15
N LEU A 10 -8.73 -14.20 -5.97
CA LEU A 10 -8.15 -15.00 -4.87
C LEU A 10 -8.06 -16.50 -5.19
N SER A 11 -8.95 -17.01 -6.04
CA SER A 11 -8.94 -18.41 -6.50
C SER A 11 -7.66 -18.81 -7.25
N TYR A 12 -6.88 -17.84 -7.72
CA TYR A 12 -5.60 -18.04 -8.42
C TYR A 12 -4.39 -17.96 -7.49
N GLY A 13 -4.60 -17.83 -6.18
CA GLY A 13 -3.56 -17.83 -5.16
C GLY A 13 -2.94 -16.44 -4.89
N PRO A 14 -1.94 -16.37 -4.00
CA PRO A 14 -1.46 -15.10 -3.45
C PRO A 14 -0.82 -14.19 -4.50
N THR A 15 -0.17 -14.73 -5.53
CA THR A 15 0.41 -13.90 -6.60
C THR A 15 -0.66 -13.12 -7.37
N ALA A 16 -1.92 -13.56 -7.37
CA ALA A 16 -3.00 -12.89 -8.09
C ALA A 16 -3.40 -11.55 -7.48
N VAL A 17 -3.10 -11.32 -6.20
CA VAL A 17 -3.33 -10.02 -5.56
C VAL A 17 -2.20 -9.02 -5.80
N LEU A 18 -1.09 -9.42 -6.43
CA LEU A 18 -0.04 -8.48 -6.80
C LEU A 18 -0.57 -7.49 -7.86
N PRO A 19 -0.36 -6.17 -7.70
CA PRO A 19 -0.97 -5.14 -8.57
C PRO A 19 -0.75 -5.38 -10.06
N GLN A 20 0.46 -5.77 -10.46
CA GLN A 20 0.81 -6.02 -11.86
C GLN A 20 0.06 -7.20 -12.50
N ASN A 21 -0.43 -8.13 -11.68
CA ASN A 21 -1.16 -9.31 -12.15
C ASN A 21 -2.68 -9.05 -12.26
N LEU A 22 -3.17 -7.92 -11.75
CA LEU A 22 -4.57 -7.55 -11.84
C LEU A 22 -4.92 -7.07 -13.26
N ASN A 23 -6.04 -7.54 -13.78
CA ASN A 23 -6.63 -6.97 -14.99
C ASN A 23 -7.11 -5.52 -14.74
N GLU A 24 -7.37 -4.76 -15.81
CA GLU A 24 -7.78 -3.35 -15.71
C GLU A 24 -8.99 -3.13 -14.78
N LYS A 25 -10.00 -4.02 -14.85
CA LYS A 25 -11.20 -3.94 -14.00
C LYS A 25 -10.82 -3.97 -12.52
N TRP A 26 -10.00 -4.93 -12.10
CA TRP A 26 -9.62 -5.10 -10.70
C TRP A 26 -8.56 -4.10 -10.27
N MET A 27 -7.64 -3.74 -11.16
CA MET A 27 -6.65 -2.69 -10.90
C MET A 27 -7.34 -1.36 -10.60
N ASN A 28 -8.24 -0.91 -11.47
CA ASN A 28 -8.98 0.35 -11.28
C ASN A 28 -9.83 0.33 -10.01
N ARG A 29 -10.40 -0.83 -9.69
CA ARG A 29 -11.22 -0.98 -8.49
C ARG A 29 -10.39 -0.94 -7.22
N LEU A 30 -9.27 -1.67 -7.20
CA LEU A 30 -8.37 -1.74 -6.06
C LEU A 30 -7.67 -0.40 -5.84
N GLN A 31 -7.26 0.28 -6.92
CA GLN A 31 -6.73 1.64 -6.86
C GLN A 31 -7.73 2.57 -6.17
N LYS A 32 -9.00 2.58 -6.60
CA LYS A 32 -10.02 3.39 -5.92
C LYS A 32 -10.15 3.07 -4.42
N ILE A 33 -10.12 1.79 -4.05
CA ILE A 33 -10.19 1.38 -2.64
C ILE A 33 -8.97 1.89 -1.86
N CYS A 34 -7.79 1.83 -2.48
CA CYS A 34 -6.54 2.33 -1.89
C CYS A 34 -6.54 3.85 -1.77
N ASP A 35 -7.02 4.57 -2.78
CA ASP A 35 -7.16 6.02 -2.78
C ASP A 35 -8.18 6.45 -1.70
N ASP A 36 -9.36 5.82 -1.66
CA ASP A 36 -10.38 6.07 -0.62
C ASP A 36 -9.81 5.79 0.79
N PHE A 37 -8.98 4.74 0.95
CA PHE A 37 -8.27 4.44 2.19
C PHE A 37 -7.24 5.52 2.54
N LEU A 38 -6.41 5.95 1.60
CA LEU A 38 -5.41 6.99 1.81
C LEU A 38 -6.10 8.32 2.14
N ASP A 39 -7.11 8.74 1.37
CA ASP A 39 -7.85 9.99 1.60
C ASP A 39 -8.53 10.00 2.98
N SER A 40 -9.17 8.90 3.37
CA SER A 40 -9.89 8.82 4.65
C SER A 40 -8.96 8.79 5.86
N ASN A 41 -7.73 8.28 5.71
CA ASN A 41 -6.80 8.08 6.80
C ASN A 41 -5.60 9.07 6.79
N PHE A 42 -5.40 9.82 5.70
CA PHE A 42 -4.28 10.74 5.49
C PHE A 42 -4.69 12.12 4.94
N ALA A 43 -5.96 12.52 5.13
CA ALA A 43 -6.48 13.83 4.70
C ALA A 43 -5.53 15.01 5.05
N LEU A 44 -5.31 15.86 4.04
CA LEU A 44 -4.36 16.99 3.96
C LEU A 44 -4.41 17.97 5.14
N ASP A 45 -5.55 18.07 5.81
CA ASP A 45 -5.85 19.06 6.84
C ASP A 45 -5.68 18.55 8.27
N GLU A 46 -5.83 17.24 8.51
CA GLU A 46 -6.01 16.74 9.88
C GLU A 46 -5.03 15.65 10.33
N CYS A 47 -4.27 15.02 9.41
CA CYS A 47 -3.22 14.05 9.76
C CYS A 47 -3.65 13.02 10.82
N ARG A 48 -4.90 12.53 10.74
CA ARG A 48 -5.51 11.68 11.78
C ARG A 48 -4.88 10.28 11.79
N GLU A 49 -5.00 9.59 12.92
CA GLU A 49 -4.70 8.17 12.97
C GLU A 49 -5.75 7.38 12.16
N PRO A 50 -5.35 6.29 11.48
CA PRO A 50 -6.28 5.51 10.69
C PRO A 50 -7.36 4.90 11.58
N THR A 51 -8.62 5.21 11.33
CA THR A 51 -9.73 4.67 12.12
C THR A 51 -10.51 3.58 11.39
N ASP A 52 -10.36 3.49 10.05
CA ASP A 52 -11.06 2.49 9.25
C ASP A 52 -10.17 1.95 8.11
N ILE A 53 -9.70 0.72 8.30
CA ILE A 53 -9.00 -0.10 7.29
C ILE A 53 -9.96 -1.19 6.77
N GLY A 54 -11.26 -1.08 7.09
CA GLY A 54 -12.25 -2.15 7.03
C GLY A 54 -12.72 -2.55 5.63
N ASP A 55 -12.10 -2.06 4.56
CA ASP A 55 -12.47 -2.53 3.22
C ASP A 55 -12.12 -4.02 3.08
N PRO A 56 -13.11 -4.91 2.88
CA PRO A 56 -12.86 -6.33 2.88
C PRO A 56 -11.94 -6.82 1.77
N ILE A 57 -11.83 -6.09 0.65
CA ILE A 57 -10.95 -6.45 -0.47
C ILE A 57 -9.51 -6.09 -0.12
N LEU A 58 -9.25 -4.90 0.42
CA LEU A 58 -7.92 -4.51 0.88
C LEU A 58 -7.41 -5.49 1.95
N VAL A 59 -8.26 -5.77 2.95
CA VAL A 59 -7.94 -6.73 4.01
C VAL A 59 -7.68 -8.12 3.43
N ALA A 60 -8.48 -8.59 2.48
CA ALA A 60 -8.24 -9.89 1.83
C ALA A 60 -6.89 -9.93 1.11
N CYS A 61 -6.49 -8.89 0.40
CA CYS A 61 -5.18 -8.83 -0.27
C CYS A 61 -4.03 -8.96 0.75
N LEU A 62 -4.11 -8.22 1.86
CA LEU A 62 -3.11 -8.29 2.92
C LEU A 62 -3.04 -9.68 3.55
N TYR A 63 -4.19 -10.30 3.84
CA TYR A 63 -4.22 -11.65 4.40
C TYR A 63 -3.62 -12.69 3.45
N GLU A 64 -3.86 -12.62 2.15
CA GLU A 64 -3.27 -13.54 1.17
C GLU A 64 -1.74 -13.41 1.12
N ILE A 65 -1.24 -12.17 1.07
CA ILE A 65 0.20 -11.89 1.06
C ILE A 65 0.84 -12.36 2.37
N LEU A 66 0.21 -12.06 3.51
CA LEU A 66 0.76 -12.41 4.81
C LEU A 66 0.69 -13.90 5.10
N GLN A 67 -0.36 -14.60 4.64
CA GLN A 67 -0.41 -16.05 4.74
C GLN A 67 0.75 -16.67 3.97
N TYR A 68 1.08 -16.14 2.79
CA TYR A 68 2.26 -16.57 2.05
C TYR A 68 3.56 -16.27 2.81
N GLN A 69 3.72 -15.04 3.34
CA GLN A 69 4.96 -14.61 3.99
C GLN A 69 5.20 -15.23 5.37
N ARG A 70 4.14 -15.51 6.13
CA ARG A 70 4.19 -15.86 7.56
C ARG A 70 3.55 -17.20 7.91
N GLY A 71 2.82 -17.83 6.98
CA GLY A 71 2.06 -19.06 7.21
C GLY A 71 0.66 -18.82 7.77
N ASP A 72 -0.02 -19.90 8.19
CA ASP A 72 -1.49 -19.92 8.38
C ASP A 72 -2.03 -19.20 9.65
N ASP A 73 -1.20 -18.83 10.63
CA ASP A 73 -1.64 -18.15 11.88
C ASP A 73 -1.42 -16.63 11.82
N VAL A 74 -1.85 -16.00 10.70
CA VAL A 74 -1.78 -14.55 10.56
C VAL A 74 -2.79 -13.89 11.49
N ARG A 75 -2.29 -13.25 12.54
CA ARG A 75 -3.05 -12.32 13.37
C ARG A 75 -2.40 -10.95 13.27
N MET A 76 -3.17 -9.96 12.87
CA MET A 76 -2.72 -8.56 12.82
C MET A 76 -3.38 -7.76 13.93
N ALA A 77 -2.59 -7.01 14.68
CA ALA A 77 -3.13 -5.91 15.46
C ALA A 77 -3.65 -4.81 14.52
N SER A 78 -4.64 -4.02 14.94
CA SER A 78 -5.21 -2.96 14.10
C SER A 78 -4.15 -1.97 13.59
N GLY A 79 -3.12 -1.70 14.38
CA GLY A 79 -2.01 -0.85 13.94
C GLY A 79 -1.20 -1.48 12.81
N GLU A 80 -0.80 -2.74 12.97
CA GLU A 80 -0.09 -3.46 11.91
C GLU A 80 -0.91 -3.54 10.61
N LEU A 81 -2.22 -3.72 10.70
CA LEU A 81 -3.10 -3.73 9.54
C LEU A 81 -3.08 -2.37 8.80
N ALA A 82 -3.06 -1.26 9.53
CA ALA A 82 -2.97 0.07 8.92
C ALA A 82 -1.58 0.34 8.32
N GLU A 83 -0.51 -0.12 8.97
CA GLU A 83 0.86 -0.04 8.43
C GLU A 83 0.95 -0.73 7.07
N LEU A 84 0.59 -2.00 7.05
CA LEU A 84 0.69 -2.83 5.86
C LEU A 84 -0.31 -2.40 4.79
N GLY A 85 -1.51 -1.96 5.19
CA GLY A 85 -2.50 -1.37 4.29
C GLY A 85 -1.99 -0.11 3.61
N THR A 86 -1.26 0.75 4.33
CA THR A 86 -0.63 1.95 3.76
C THR A 86 0.45 1.59 2.75
N ILE A 87 1.34 0.67 3.09
CA ILE A 87 2.42 0.24 2.19
C ILE A 87 1.83 -0.41 0.94
N TYR A 88 0.81 -1.26 1.11
CA TYR A 88 0.13 -1.90 -0.01
C TYR A 88 -0.62 -0.90 -0.90
N ALA A 89 -1.33 0.06 -0.31
CA ALA A 89 -2.01 1.12 -1.04
C ALA A 89 -1.03 1.91 -1.90
N LEU A 90 0.12 2.29 -1.34
CA LEU A 90 1.20 2.94 -2.09
C LEU A 90 1.73 2.05 -3.23
N ALA A 91 1.90 0.75 -2.99
CA ALA A 91 2.34 -0.17 -4.04
C ALA A 91 1.33 -0.28 -5.20
N VAL A 92 0.03 -0.21 -4.91
CA VAL A 92 -1.04 -0.15 -5.93
C VAL A 92 -0.96 1.16 -6.72
N THR A 93 -0.81 2.30 -6.05
CA THR A 93 -0.63 3.60 -6.72
C THR A 93 0.60 3.60 -7.63
N MET A 94 1.72 3.06 -7.13
CA MET A 94 2.98 2.94 -7.88
C MET A 94 2.83 2.09 -9.15
N GLU A 95 2.12 0.96 -9.07
CA GLU A 95 1.83 0.12 -10.24
C GLU A 95 0.93 0.85 -11.25
N SER A 96 -0.08 1.58 -10.78
CA SER A 96 -0.95 2.36 -11.67
C SER A 96 -0.14 3.37 -12.48
N ILE A 97 0.74 4.13 -11.81
CA ILE A 97 1.65 5.07 -12.47
C ILE A 97 2.59 4.34 -13.44
N GLN A 98 3.17 3.20 -13.06
CA GLN A 98 4.05 2.41 -13.93
C GLN A 98 3.34 1.97 -15.23
N ARG A 99 2.06 1.58 -15.16
CA ARG A 99 1.27 1.18 -16.34
C ARG A 99 1.02 2.35 -17.30
N GLU A 100 0.92 3.57 -16.78
CA GLU A 100 0.66 4.77 -17.60
C GLU A 100 1.93 5.43 -18.14
N SER A 101 3.01 5.44 -17.36
CA SER A 101 4.17 6.29 -17.60
C SER A 101 5.49 5.56 -17.88
N ASP A 102 5.51 4.22 -17.76
CA ASP A 102 6.68 3.37 -17.95
C ASP A 102 7.97 3.91 -17.29
N ILE A 103 7.86 4.15 -15.99
CA ILE A 103 8.93 4.72 -15.14
C ILE A 103 10.05 3.72 -14.79
N GLY A 104 10.03 2.52 -15.38
CA GLY A 104 11.11 1.53 -15.31
C GLY A 104 11.30 0.89 -13.93
N LEU A 105 10.22 0.64 -13.20
CA LEU A 105 10.26 -0.09 -11.93
C LEU A 105 10.03 -1.58 -12.12
N ASP A 106 10.88 -2.38 -11.49
CA ASP A 106 10.69 -3.82 -11.45
C ASP A 106 9.38 -4.13 -10.72
N PRO A 107 8.51 -5.01 -11.22
CA PRO A 107 7.23 -5.33 -10.58
C PRO A 107 7.39 -5.86 -9.14
N PRO A 108 6.40 -5.66 -8.26
CA PRO A 108 6.49 -6.18 -6.90
C PRO A 108 6.39 -7.71 -6.89
N THR A 109 6.97 -8.32 -5.88
CA THR A 109 6.90 -9.75 -5.60
C THR A 109 6.16 -9.97 -4.29
N LEU A 110 5.77 -11.21 -3.99
CA LEU A 110 5.15 -11.51 -2.70
C LEU A 110 6.10 -11.23 -1.54
N GLU A 111 7.41 -11.26 -1.77
CA GLU A 111 8.43 -11.00 -0.77
C GLU A 111 8.61 -9.51 -0.45
N ASN A 112 8.33 -8.62 -1.41
CA ASN A 112 8.66 -7.19 -1.27
C ASN A 112 7.49 -6.21 -1.50
N ILE A 113 6.28 -6.69 -1.82
CA ILE A 113 5.09 -5.83 -1.99
C ILE A 113 4.75 -5.01 -0.74
N LEU A 114 5.10 -5.51 0.46
CA LEU A 114 4.91 -4.83 1.75
C LEU A 114 6.21 -4.20 2.32
N SER A 115 7.22 -3.93 1.48
CA SER A 115 8.51 -3.36 1.89
C SER A 115 8.56 -1.85 1.69
N ILE A 116 9.08 -1.14 2.70
CA ILE A 116 9.32 0.32 2.64
C ILE A 116 10.46 0.63 1.68
N GLU A 117 11.47 -0.22 1.59
CA GLU A 117 12.63 -0.05 0.70
C GLU A 117 12.19 0.12 -0.75
N ARG A 118 11.11 -0.56 -1.16
CA ARG A 118 10.53 -0.44 -2.50
C ARG A 118 9.92 0.95 -2.75
N ILE A 119 9.30 1.56 -1.74
CA ILE A 119 8.79 2.94 -1.82
C ILE A 119 9.97 3.91 -2.02
N VAL A 120 11.10 3.67 -1.34
CA VAL A 120 12.33 4.47 -1.50
C VAL A 120 12.91 4.34 -2.90
N GLU A 121 12.94 3.14 -3.47
CA GLU A 121 13.39 2.92 -4.86
C GLU A 121 12.50 3.65 -5.88
N PHE A 122 11.18 3.64 -5.66
CA PHE A 122 10.24 4.40 -6.47
C PHE A 122 10.55 5.89 -6.45
N LYS A 123 10.76 6.47 -5.27
CA LYS A 123 11.20 7.87 -5.12
C LYS A 123 12.42 8.17 -5.97
N LYS A 124 13.45 7.31 -5.94
CA LYS A 124 14.70 7.56 -6.68
C LYS A 124 14.49 7.64 -8.19
N LYS A 125 13.50 6.90 -8.71
CA LYS A 125 13.14 6.88 -10.14
C LYS A 125 12.08 7.92 -10.51
N ASN A 126 11.27 8.36 -9.55
CA ASN A 126 10.19 9.32 -9.76
C ASN A 126 10.11 10.36 -8.61
N PRO A 127 10.95 11.42 -8.65
CA PRO A 127 11.03 12.41 -7.57
C PRO A 127 9.75 13.23 -7.38
N GLU A 128 8.95 13.44 -8.44
CA GLU A 128 7.69 14.21 -8.37
C GLU A 128 6.65 13.52 -7.48
N PHE A 129 6.72 12.19 -7.36
CA PHE A 129 5.91 11.42 -6.43
C PHE A 129 6.13 11.83 -4.96
N VAL A 130 7.33 12.26 -4.59
CA VAL A 130 7.64 12.68 -3.21
C VAL A 130 6.88 13.94 -2.85
N HIS A 131 6.75 14.89 -3.79
CA HIS A 131 5.95 16.09 -3.55
C HIS A 131 4.48 15.75 -3.31
N ALA A 132 3.94 14.77 -4.03
CA ALA A 132 2.61 14.25 -3.73
C ALA A 132 2.54 13.65 -2.31
N LEU A 133 3.48 12.78 -1.92
CA LEU A 133 3.49 12.17 -0.58
C LEU A 133 3.65 13.19 0.57
N GLU A 134 4.43 14.25 0.35
CA GLU A 134 4.60 15.38 1.28
C GLU A 134 3.31 16.21 1.39
N GLU A 135 2.67 16.51 0.26
CA GLU A 135 1.38 17.19 0.22
C GLU A 135 0.33 16.37 0.97
N TYR A 136 0.19 15.08 0.67
CA TYR A 136 -0.73 14.12 1.32
C TYR A 136 -0.34 13.72 2.76
N CYS A 137 0.62 14.39 3.39
CA CYS A 137 1.00 14.16 4.79
C CYS A 137 1.38 12.71 5.14
N ILE A 138 1.85 11.95 4.15
CA ILE A 138 2.38 10.59 4.30
C ILE A 138 3.81 10.67 4.90
N ILE A 139 4.48 11.81 4.73
CA ILE A 139 5.88 12.05 5.09
C ILE A 139 5.98 13.38 5.88
N LYS A 140 5.96 13.32 7.21
CA LYS A 140 6.30 14.44 8.13
C LYS A 140 7.05 13.93 9.36
N GLU A 141 7.94 14.76 9.92
CA GLU A 141 8.54 14.55 11.25
C GLU A 141 7.44 14.46 12.31
N ALA A 142 7.48 13.42 13.14
CA ALA A 142 6.42 13.16 14.11
C ALA A 142 6.91 12.73 15.50
N GLU A 143 6.19 13.18 16.53
CA GLU A 143 6.29 12.71 17.92
C GLU A 143 5.49 11.42 18.17
N GLU A 144 5.76 10.75 19.30
CA GLU A 144 5.58 9.33 19.61
C GLU A 144 4.15 8.74 19.43
N SER A 145 3.92 8.01 18.33
CA SER A 145 2.84 7.02 18.12
C SER A 145 3.32 5.92 17.16
N TRP A 146 2.74 4.71 17.16
CA TRP A 146 3.17 3.63 16.23
C TRP A 146 2.88 4.02 14.75
N PHE A 147 1.82 4.79 14.51
CA PHE A 147 1.50 5.37 13.21
C PHE A 147 2.52 6.44 12.82
N GLN A 148 2.93 7.23 13.80
CA GLN A 148 4.03 8.18 13.63
C GLN A 148 5.38 7.49 13.45
N SER A 149 5.56 6.27 13.97
CA SER A 149 6.73 5.45 13.67
C SER A 149 6.80 5.09 12.19
N ILE A 150 5.67 4.83 11.53
CA ILE A 150 5.65 4.54 10.09
C ILE A 150 5.88 5.80 9.27
N LYS A 151 5.21 6.89 9.63
CA LYS A 151 5.49 8.20 9.03
C LYS A 151 6.95 8.57 9.16
N ASN A 152 7.55 8.37 10.33
CA ASN A 152 8.99 8.56 10.57
C ASN A 152 9.86 7.55 9.80
N LYS A 153 9.49 6.28 9.69
CA LYS A 153 10.22 5.28 8.89
C LYS A 153 10.24 5.68 7.42
N ILE A 154 9.07 6.00 6.86
CA ILE A 154 8.93 6.44 5.47
C ILE A 154 9.66 7.77 5.29
N PHE A 155 9.46 8.75 6.19
CA PHE A 155 10.13 10.04 6.18
C PHE A 155 11.64 9.89 6.20
N THR A 156 12.21 9.21 7.19
CA THR A 156 13.65 8.96 7.30
C THR A 156 14.18 8.26 6.06
N ALA A 157 13.51 7.19 5.62
CA ALA A 157 13.93 6.42 4.44
C ALA A 157 13.88 7.25 3.14
N VAL A 158 12.97 8.21 3.08
CA VAL A 158 12.84 9.16 1.97
C VAL A 158 13.88 10.28 2.10
N THR A 159 14.12 10.87 3.27
CA THR A 159 14.96 12.05 3.43
C THR A 159 16.46 11.77 3.50
N ASP A 160 16.88 10.56 3.89
CA ASP A 160 18.31 10.19 4.06
C ASP A 160 19.08 9.91 2.73
N ASN A 161 18.86 10.71 1.68
CA ASN A 161 19.74 10.71 0.48
C ASN A 161 20.28 12.10 0.16
#